data_AF-R2P2P9-F1
#
_entry.id   AF-R2P2P9-F1
#
_cell.length_a   1.000
_cell.length_b   1.000
_cell.length_c   1.000
_cell.angle_alpha   90.00
_cell.angle_beta   90.00
_cell.angle_gamma   90.00
#
_symmetry.space_group_name_H-M   'P 1'
#
loop_
_entity.id
_entity.type
_entity.pdbx_description
1 polymer ?
#
loop_
_entity_poly.entity_id
_entity_poly.type
_entity_poly.pdbx_seq_one_letter_code
_entity_poly.pdbx_strand_id
1 'polypeptide(L)'
;MLGNKENNKQILRYVLPSVSAMIVSFTYNMVDGMFVGQGVGPSALASVNLAMPFTQIMTGIASMLAIGGATAMAIYKGKEDTKRANQVFLTSTLLVIIAGLFITGVGFFASTQIARLFGATELLLGQTATYIKWYSLFSIFLPHPF
;
A
#
# COMPACT_ATOMS: atom_id res chain seq x y z
N MET A 1 29.45 0.45 28.27
CA MET A 1 29.78 -0.15 26.94
C MET A 1 29.68 -1.68 26.95
N LEU A 2 28.69 -2.26 27.64
CA LEU A 2 28.47 -3.72 27.70
C LEU A 2 27.06 -3.99 27.14
N GLY A 3 26.97 -4.64 25.98
CA GLY A 3 25.67 -4.98 25.38
C GLY A 3 25.74 -5.38 23.90
N ASN A 4 26.72 -6.21 23.50
CA ASN A 4 26.94 -6.52 22.07
C ASN A 4 26.36 -7.90 21.65
N LYS A 5 26.29 -8.90 22.54
CA LYS A 5 25.79 -10.24 22.18
C LYS A 5 24.28 -10.42 22.33
N GLU A 6 23.65 -9.88 23.38
CA GLU A 6 22.19 -10.01 23.57
C GLU A 6 21.40 -9.12 22.60
N ASN A 7 21.85 -7.89 22.36
CA ASN A 7 21.23 -6.98 21.39
C ASN A 7 21.29 -7.53 19.96
N ASN A 8 22.44 -8.08 19.51
CA ASN A 8 22.53 -8.69 18.19
C ASN A 8 21.58 -9.88 18.01
N LYS A 9 21.39 -10.70 19.05
CA LYS A 9 20.45 -11.83 18.99
C LYS A 9 18.98 -11.36 18.91
N GLN A 10 18.64 -10.27 19.62
CA GLN A 10 17.32 -9.66 19.53
C GLN A 10 17.08 -9.01 18.16
N ILE A 11 18.04 -8.23 17.65
CA ILE A 11 17.98 -7.62 16.32
C ILE A 11 17.81 -8.71 15.25
N LEU A 12 18.63 -9.77 15.27
CA LEU A 12 18.50 -10.91 14.36
C LEU A 12 17.13 -11.58 14.45
N ARG A 13 16.55 -11.71 15.65
CA ARG A 13 15.21 -12.28 15.87
C ARG A 13 14.08 -11.42 15.27
N TYR A 14 14.28 -10.10 15.10
CA TYR A 14 13.32 -9.20 14.45
C TYR A 14 13.58 -9.05 12.94
N VAL A 15 14.85 -8.99 12.54
CA VAL A 15 15.26 -8.80 11.14
C VAL A 15 14.95 -10.05 10.31
N LEU A 16 15.23 -11.25 10.84
CA LEU A 16 15.02 -12.50 10.10
C LEU A 16 13.56 -12.71 9.64
N PRO A 17 12.52 -12.54 10.50
CA PRO A 17 11.14 -12.61 10.05
C PRO A 17 10.75 -11.46 9.11
N SER A 18 11.28 -10.25 9.31
CA SER A 18 10.99 -9.10 8.44
C SER A 18 11.53 -9.31 7.03
N VAL A 19 12.77 -9.77 6.90
CA VAL A 19 13.39 -10.08 5.59
C VAL A 19 12.68 -11.26 4.93
N SER A 20 12.33 -12.29 5.71
CA SER A 20 11.54 -13.42 5.20
C SER A 20 10.18 -12.96 4.64
N ALA A 21 9.48 -12.07 5.34
CA ALA A 21 8.22 -11.50 4.87
C ALA A 21 8.41 -10.73 3.56
N MET A 22 9.46 -9.92 3.43
CA MET A 22 9.77 -9.20 2.19
C MET A 22 10.07 -10.16 1.02
N ILE A 23 10.81 -11.25 1.25
CA ILE A 23 11.08 -12.26 0.21
C ILE A 23 9.79 -12.93 -0.25
N VAL A 24 8.90 -13.27 0.69
CA VAL A 24 7.59 -13.86 0.37
C VAL A 24 6.74 -12.88 -0.44
N SER A 25 6.63 -11.61 -0.02
CA SER A 25 5.91 -10.58 -0.78
C SER A 25 6.48 -10.40 -2.19
N PHE A 26 7.80 -10.37 -2.35
CA PHE A 26 8.42 -10.23 -3.68
C PHE A 26 8.12 -11.45 -4.57
N THR A 27 8.22 -12.66 -4.00
CA THR A 27 7.91 -13.90 -4.72
C THR A 27 6.44 -13.95 -5.12
N TYR A 28 5.53 -13.52 -4.24
CA TYR A 28 4.11 -13.40 -4.55
C TYR A 28 3.86 -12.44 -5.73
N ASN A 29 4.45 -11.24 -5.70
CA ASN A 29 4.32 -10.27 -6.80
C ASN A 29 4.89 -10.83 -8.12
N MET A 30 6.00 -11.56 -8.07
CA MET A 30 6.59 -12.18 -9.26
C MET A 30 5.67 -13.27 -9.83
N VAL A 31 5.13 -14.14 -8.98
CA VAL A 31 4.22 -15.22 -9.37
C VAL A 31 2.93 -14.64 -9.93
N ASP A 32 2.33 -13.63 -9.28
CA ASP A 32 1.14 -12.95 -9.77
C ASP A 32 1.37 -12.34 -11.18
N GLY A 33 2.49 -11.64 -11.36
CA GLY A 33 2.89 -11.11 -12.67
C GLY A 33 3.07 -12.19 -13.74
N MET A 34 3.63 -13.36 -13.38
CA MET A 34 3.74 -14.51 -14.28
C MET A 34 2.36 -15.07 -14.66
N PHE A 35 1.44 -15.21 -13.71
CA PHE A 35 0.07 -15.67 -13.98
C PHE A 35 -0.70 -14.69 -14.85
N VAL A 36 -0.58 -13.39 -14.62
CA VAL A 36 -1.21 -12.37 -15.48
C VAL A 36 -0.61 -12.39 -16.89
N GLY A 37 0.72 -12.47 -16.99
CA GLY A 37 1.44 -12.46 -18.26
C GLY A 37 1.20 -13.71 -19.12
N GLN A 38 1.20 -14.91 -18.52
CA GLN A 38 0.99 -16.16 -19.24
C GLN A 38 -0.50 -16.53 -19.36
N GLY A 39 -1.32 -16.20 -18.37
CA GLY A 39 -2.74 -16.58 -18.33
C GLY A 39 -3.66 -15.63 -19.10
N VAL A 40 -3.44 -14.31 -18.99
CA VAL A 40 -4.29 -13.30 -19.67
C VAL A 40 -3.58 -12.73 -20.90
N GLY A 41 -2.25 -12.65 -20.85
CA GLY A 41 -1.40 -12.31 -22.00
C GLY A 41 -0.54 -11.06 -21.77
N PRO A 42 0.40 -10.78 -22.69
CA PRO A 42 1.37 -9.69 -22.53
C PRO A 42 0.74 -8.30 -22.39
N SER A 43 -0.35 -8.03 -23.12
CA SER A 43 -1.08 -6.75 -23.05
C SER A 43 -1.71 -6.51 -21.68
N ALA A 44 -2.20 -7.56 -21.03
CA ALA A 44 -2.77 -7.47 -19.69
C ALA A 44 -1.68 -7.15 -18.66
N LEU A 45 -0.53 -7.84 -18.73
CA LEU A 45 0.61 -7.55 -17.86
C LEU A 45 1.13 -6.12 -18.05
N ALA A 46 1.24 -5.65 -19.30
CA ALA A 46 1.59 -4.26 -19.59
C ALA A 46 0.59 -3.27 -18.99
N SER A 47 -0.71 -3.57 -19.09
CA SER A 47 -1.79 -2.75 -18.52
C SER A 47 -1.73 -2.66 -17.00
N VAL A 48 -1.41 -3.77 -16.32
CA VAL A 48 -1.18 -3.80 -14.86
C VAL A 48 0.03 -2.94 -14.49
N ASN A 49 1.13 -3.06 -15.21
CA ASN A 49 2.33 -2.26 -14.95
C ASN A 49 2.06 -0.75 -15.11
N LEU A 50 1.25 -0.34 -16.10
CA LEU A 50 0.83 1.04 -16.27
C LEU A 50 -0.11 1.54 -15.15
N ALA A 51 -0.80 0.63 -14.47
CA ALA A 51 -1.62 0.97 -13.30
C ALA A 51 -0.80 1.04 -12.00
N MET A 52 0.44 0.52 -11.96
CA MET A 52 1.28 0.50 -10.74
C MET A 52 1.54 1.89 -10.12
N PRO A 53 1.75 2.98 -10.89
CA PRO A 53 1.91 4.31 -10.28
C PRO A 53 0.70 4.72 -9.44
N PHE A 54 -0.52 4.33 -9.86
CA PHE A 54 -1.74 4.56 -9.08
C PHE A 54 -1.68 3.84 -7.74
N THR A 55 -1.35 2.55 -7.77
CA THR A 55 -1.32 1.69 -6.58
C THR A 55 -0.23 2.13 -5.60
N GLN A 56 0.92 2.56 -6.12
CA GLN A 56 2.03 3.08 -5.31
C GLN A 56 1.68 4.39 -4.61
N ILE A 57 1.02 5.33 -5.28
CA ILE A 57 0.55 6.58 -4.65
C ILE A 57 -0.43 6.27 -3.53
N MET A 58 -1.36 5.35 -3.78
CA MET A 58 -2.36 4.94 -2.80
C MET A 58 -1.72 4.31 -1.56
N THR A 59 -0.84 3.32 -1.76
CA THR A 59 -0.08 2.68 -0.67
C THR A 59 0.81 3.69 0.05
N GLY A 60 1.41 4.64 -0.67
CA GLY A 60 2.25 5.70 -0.09
C GLY A 60 1.46 6.61 0.86
N ILE A 61 0.29 7.09 0.44
CA ILE A 61 -0.59 7.91 1.28
C ILE A 61 -1.08 7.12 2.50
N ALA A 62 -1.53 5.88 2.29
CA ALA A 62 -1.97 5.01 3.38
C ALA A 62 -0.84 4.76 4.40
N SER A 63 0.37 4.44 3.92
CA SER A 63 1.55 4.23 4.78
C SER A 63 1.95 5.49 5.53
N MET A 64 1.91 6.65 4.86
CA MET A 64 2.22 7.94 5.49
C MET A 64 1.27 8.24 6.65
N LEU A 65 -0.04 8.04 6.47
CA LEU A 65 -1.04 8.28 7.51
C LEU A 65 -0.96 7.22 8.62
N ALA A 66 -0.76 5.95 8.27
CA ALA A 66 -0.66 4.85 9.24
C ALA A 66 0.59 4.98 10.12
N ILE A 67 1.77 5.16 9.52
CA ILE A 67 3.03 5.32 10.25
C ILE A 67 3.03 6.63 11.02
N GLY A 68 2.61 7.74 10.40
CA GLY A 68 2.53 9.05 11.06
C GLY A 68 1.59 9.05 12.27
N GLY A 69 0.41 8.43 12.12
CA GLY A 69 -0.55 8.26 13.21
C GLY A 69 -0.02 7.36 14.34
N ALA A 70 0.64 6.25 13.99
CA ALA A 70 1.26 5.35 14.96
C ALA A 70 2.40 6.04 15.73
N THR A 71 3.24 6.83 15.06
CA THR A 71 4.31 7.61 15.70
C THR A 71 3.72 8.65 16.66
N ALA A 72 2.71 9.41 16.24
CA ALA A 72 2.06 10.39 17.10
C ALA A 72 1.41 9.73 18.33
N MET A 73 0.72 8.59 18.14
CA MET A 73 0.15 7.81 19.24
C MET A 73 1.24 7.32 20.22
N ALA A 74 2.37 6.82 19.71
CA ALA A 74 3.48 6.35 20.55
C ALA A 74 4.06 7.46 21.43
N ILE A 75 4.14 8.70 20.92
CA ILE A 75 4.60 9.87 21.68
C ILE A 75 3.67 10.16 22.87
N TYR A 76 2.34 10.20 22.65
CA TYR A 76 1.39 10.46 23.75
C TYR A 76 1.31 9.29 24.73
N LYS A 77 1.39 8.05 24.24
CA LYS A 77 1.45 6.85 25.08
C LYS A 77 2.70 6.84 25.97
N GLY A 78 3.85 7.28 25.45
CA GLY A 78 5.08 7.43 26.23
C GLY A 78 5.02 8.53 27.30
N LYS A 79 4.08 9.47 27.19
CA LYS A 79 3.80 10.51 28.22
C LYS A 79 2.73 10.07 29.23
N GLU A 80 2.33 8.80 29.21
CA GLU A 80 1.22 8.24 30.00
C GLU A 80 -0.16 8.92 29.75
N ASP A 81 -0.27 9.75 28.70
CA ASP A 81 -1.49 10.46 28.31
C ASP A 81 -2.33 9.57 27.37
N THR A 82 -2.96 8.55 27.98
CA THR A 82 -3.77 7.55 27.26
C THR A 82 -4.99 8.15 26.57
N LYS A 83 -5.57 9.23 27.14
CA LYS A 83 -6.72 9.93 26.55
C LYS A 83 -6.35 10.55 25.21
N ARG A 84 -5.24 11.31 25.15
CA ARG A 84 -4.77 11.90 23.90
C ARG A 84 -4.27 10.84 22.92
N ALA A 85 -3.62 9.78 23.39
CA ALA A 85 -3.20 8.68 22.54
C ALA A 85 -4.39 8.05 21.78
N ASN A 86 -5.51 7.82 22.48
CA ASN A 86 -6.73 7.29 21.85
C ASN A 86 -7.36 8.29 20.86
N GLN A 87 -7.37 9.58 21.21
CA GLN A 87 -7.89 10.62 20.30
C GLN A 87 -7.06 10.71 19.01
N VAL A 88 -5.74 10.62 19.10
CA VAL A 88 -4.83 10.59 17.93
C VAL A 88 -5.06 9.34 17.10
N PHE A 89 -5.24 8.17 17.73
CA PHE A 89 -5.55 6.93 17.03
C PHE A 89 -6.86 7.03 16.23
N LEU A 90 -7.93 7.50 16.87
CA LEU A 90 -9.23 7.67 16.22
C LEU A 90 -9.16 8.68 15.07
N THR A 91 -8.51 9.82 15.30
CA THR A 91 -8.35 10.86 14.26
C THR A 91 -7.54 10.34 13.08
N SER A 92 -6.43 9.63 13.33
CA SER A 92 -5.60 9.06 12.27
C SER A 92 -6.35 7.98 11.48
N THR A 93 -7.11 7.13 12.17
CA THR A 93 -7.95 6.10 11.53
C THR A 93 -9.03 6.73 10.66
N LEU A 94 -9.71 7.76 11.16
CA LEU A 94 -10.72 8.50 10.40
C LEU A 94 -10.11 9.18 9.17
N LEU A 95 -8.92 9.78 9.29
CA LEU A 95 -8.19 10.36 8.16
C LEU A 95 -7.84 9.32 7.10
N VAL A 96 -7.39 8.12 7.49
CA VAL A 96 -7.13 7.02 6.54
C VAL A 96 -8.41 6.63 5.79
N ILE A 97 -9.54 6.50 6.49
CA ILE A 97 -10.82 6.15 5.87
C ILE A 97 -11.28 7.24 4.89
N ILE A 98 -11.19 8.52 5.29
CA ILE A 98 -11.57 9.65 4.43
C ILE A 98 -10.65 9.74 3.21
N ALA A 99 -9.34 9.60 3.39
CA ALA A 99 -8.37 9.58 2.30
C ALA A 99 -8.63 8.41 1.35
N GLY A 100 -8.92 7.22 1.89
CA GLY A 100 -9.29 6.04 1.10
C GLY A 100 -10.55 6.28 0.25
N LEU A 101 -11.63 6.77 0.87
CA LEU A 101 -12.86 7.12 0.16
C LEU A 101 -12.63 8.16 -0.95
N PHE A 102 -11.80 9.18 -0.67
CA PHE A 102 -11.46 10.20 -1.66
C PHE A 102 -10.68 9.60 -2.84
N ILE A 103 -9.66 8.78 -2.58
CA ILE A 103 -8.86 8.13 -3.63
C ILE A 103 -9.71 7.15 -4.44
N THR A 104 -10.60 6.38 -3.81
CA THR A 104 -11.55 5.51 -4.51
C THR A 104 -12.48 6.30 -5.41
N GLY A 105 -13.03 7.42 -4.93
CA GLY A 105 -13.87 8.29 -5.74
C GLY A 105 -13.13 8.80 -6.98
N VAL A 106 -11.93 9.34 -6.78
CA VAL A 106 -11.07 9.83 -7.88
C VAL A 106 -10.71 8.69 -8.85
N GLY A 107 -10.30 7.52 -8.35
CA GLY A 107 -9.95 6.36 -9.16
C GLY A 107 -11.13 5.83 -9.98
N PHE A 108 -12.33 5.81 -9.42
CA PHE A 108 -13.52 5.31 -10.10
C PHE A 108 -13.99 6.25 -11.23
N PHE A 109 -14.09 7.56 -10.95
CA PHE A 109 -14.60 8.54 -11.92
C PHE A 109 -13.54 8.99 -12.93
N ALA A 110 -12.27 9.03 -12.54
CA ALA A 110 -11.16 9.47 -13.39
C ALA A 110 -10.27 8.33 -13.90
N SER A 111 -10.71 7.07 -13.81
CA SER A 111 -9.92 5.88 -14.22
C SER A 111 -9.32 6.00 -15.63
N THR A 112 -10.08 6.48 -16.60
CA THR A 112 -9.61 6.65 -17.99
C THR A 112 -8.57 7.76 -18.11
N GLN A 113 -8.76 8.88 -17.41
CA GLN A 113 -7.85 10.02 -17.42
C GLN A 113 -6.54 9.67 -16.72
N ILE A 114 -6.61 8.95 -15.60
CA ILE A 114 -5.44 8.43 -14.87
C ILE A 114 -4.67 7.44 -15.76
N ALA A 115 -5.37 6.53 -16.46
CA ALA A 115 -4.75 5.61 -17.39
C ALA A 115 -4.00 6.36 -18.52
N ARG A 116 -4.59 7.42 -19.09
CA ARG A 116 -3.91 8.27 -20.09
C ARG A 116 -2.70 9.00 -19.50
N LEU A 117 -2.82 9.53 -18.28
CA LEU A 117 -1.74 10.23 -17.60
C LEU A 117 -0.52 9.33 -17.37
N PHE A 118 -0.75 8.05 -17.06
CA PHE A 118 0.32 7.07 -16.88
C PHE A 118 0.80 6.43 -18.18
N GLY A 119 0.35 6.92 -19.34
CA GLY A 119 0.89 6.55 -20.65
C GLY A 119 0.20 5.36 -21.31
N ALA A 120 -1.04 5.03 -20.93
CA ALA A 120 -1.79 3.98 -21.62
C ALA A 120 -2.16 4.39 -23.05
N THR A 121 -1.61 3.67 -24.02
CA THR A 121 -1.98 3.75 -25.45
C THR A 121 -3.44 3.30 -25.65
N GLU A 122 -4.10 3.71 -26.74
CA GLU A 122 -5.50 3.34 -27.05
C GLU A 122 -5.80 1.83 -26.95
N LEU A 123 -4.82 0.96 -27.26
CA LEU A 123 -4.96 -0.49 -27.16
C LEU A 123 -4.96 -1.02 -25.70
N LEU A 124 -4.27 -0.32 -24.79
CA LEU A 124 -4.14 -0.69 -23.37
C LEU A 124 -5.07 0.10 -22.46
N LEU A 125 -5.57 1.25 -22.94
CA LEU A 125 -6.42 2.18 -22.21
C LEU A 125 -7.60 1.48 -21.51
N GLY A 126 -8.32 0.62 -22.24
CA GLY A 126 -9.47 -0.10 -21.70
C GLY A 126 -9.10 -1.05 -20.57
N GLN A 127 -8.00 -1.81 -20.72
CA GLN A 127 -7.53 -2.76 -19.73
C GLN A 127 -6.96 -2.04 -18.49
N THR A 128 -6.14 -1.01 -18.67
CA THR A 128 -5.57 -0.20 -17.58
C THR A 128 -6.67 0.53 -16.81
N ALA A 129 -7.62 1.17 -17.48
CA ALA A 129 -8.72 1.87 -16.81
C ALA A 129 -9.63 0.91 -16.03
N THR A 130 -9.91 -0.28 -16.59
CA THR A 130 -10.69 -1.31 -15.90
C THR A 130 -9.96 -1.80 -14.65
N TYR A 131 -8.65 -2.04 -14.74
CA TYR A 131 -7.84 -2.42 -13.59
C TYR A 131 -7.85 -1.34 -12.50
N ILE A 132 -7.58 -0.07 -12.85
CA ILE A 132 -7.63 1.06 -11.90
C ILE A 132 -9.00 1.16 -11.24
N LYS A 133 -10.07 1.04 -12.01
CA LYS A 133 -11.45 1.15 -11.51
C LYS A 133 -11.76 0.06 -10.49
N TRP A 134 -11.52 -1.20 -10.82
CA TRP A 134 -11.76 -2.31 -9.90
C TRP A 134 -10.84 -2.26 -8.68
N TYR A 135 -9.55 -1.97 -8.90
CA TYR A 135 -8.59 -1.83 -7.81
C TYR A 135 -8.98 -0.70 -6.84
N SER A 136 -9.43 0.45 -7.37
CA SER A 136 -9.88 1.57 -6.55
C SER A 136 -11.09 1.24 -5.66
N LEU A 137 -11.99 0.36 -6.12
CA LEU A 137 -13.14 -0.09 -5.33
C LEU A 137 -12.70 -0.95 -4.13
N PHE A 138 -11.73 -1.84 -4.34
CA PHE A 138 -11.23 -2.74 -3.29
C PHE A 138 -10.27 -2.05 -2.31
N SER A 139 -9.68 -0.92 -2.69
CA SER A 139 -8.70 -0.20 -1.87
C SER A 139 -9.19 0.24 -0.49
N ILE A 140 -10.49 0.49 -0.31
CA ILE A 140 -11.08 0.85 0.99
C ILE A 140 -11.07 -0.34 1.95
N PHE A 141 -11.25 -1.55 1.43
CA PHE A 141 -11.42 -2.77 2.23
C PHE A 141 -10.11 -3.51 2.46
N LEU A 142 -9.16 -3.37 1.54
CA LEU A 142 -7.81 -3.94 1.62
C LEU A 142 -6.80 -2.79 1.64
N PRO A 143 -6.56 -2.15 2.81
CA PRO A 143 -5.34 -1.39 2.98
C PRO A 143 -4.22 -2.42 2.95
N HIS A 144 -3.69 -2.76 1.77
CA HIS A 144 -2.65 -3.78 1.63
C HIS A 144 -1.46 -3.36 2.49
N PRO A 145 -1.27 -3.98 3.66
CA PRO A 145 -0.07 -3.76 4.43
C PRO A 145 0.87 -4.85 3.94
N PHE A 146 1.72 -4.48 2.98
CA PHE A 146 2.84 -5.28 2.48
C PHE A 146 2.53 -6.42 1.50
#